data_AF-A0A844TXP1-F1
#
_entry.id   AF-A0A844TXP1-F1
#
_cell.length_a   1.000
_cell.length_b   1.000
_cell.length_c   1.000
_cell.angle_alpha   90.00
_cell.angle_beta   90.00
_cell.angle_gamma   90.00
#
_symmetry.space_group_name_H-M   'P 1'
#
loop_
_entity.id
_entity.type
_entity.pdbx_description
1 polymer ?
#
loop_
_entity_poly.entity_id
_entity_poly.type
_entity_poly.pdbx_seq_one_letter_code
_entity_poly.pdbx_strand_id
1 'polypeptide(L)'
;MPTFFMPGKYEKHLTPDGRARTLAAFHLAQGNTDNLDGSEMRRDVLTALMSPSAVGYWLKMGWLEKTRKIGATQMLRLTGLGLQTCSNSLAGIAPVSAYPETVMNKRRFMSQGGPGHTKTTFPDLPEIHIDNSGTPLST
;
A
#
# COMPACT_ATOMS: atom_id res chain seq x y z
N MET A 1 -8.18 -8.36 -12.61
CA MET A 1 -7.41 -7.09 -12.67
C MET A 1 -7.94 -6.07 -11.65
N PRO A 2 -7.17 -5.71 -10.61
CA PRO A 2 -7.59 -4.68 -9.67
C PRO A 2 -7.57 -3.30 -10.34
N THR A 3 -8.59 -2.49 -10.03
CA THR A 3 -8.74 -1.13 -10.54
C THR A 3 -8.80 -0.16 -9.38
N PHE A 4 -8.01 0.90 -9.45
CA PHE A 4 -8.01 1.97 -8.46
C PHE A 4 -8.08 3.35 -9.14
N PHE A 5 -8.38 4.36 -8.34
CA PHE A 5 -8.46 5.74 -8.78
C PHE A 5 -7.30 6.53 -8.16
N MET A 6 -6.32 6.87 -8.99
CA MET A 6 -5.12 7.59 -8.59
C MET A 6 -5.42 9.09 -8.46
N PRO A 7 -5.02 9.75 -7.37
CA PRO A 7 -5.20 11.19 -7.20
C PRO A 7 -4.26 11.98 -8.12
N GLY A 8 -4.76 13.05 -8.74
CA GLY A 8 -3.95 13.91 -9.62
C GLY A 8 -2.83 14.67 -8.90
N LYS A 9 -2.91 14.80 -7.56
CA LYS A 9 -1.86 15.39 -6.73
C LYS A 9 -1.63 14.58 -5.46
N TYR A 10 -0.37 14.41 -5.09
CA TYR A 10 0.04 13.78 -3.84
C TYR A 10 0.26 14.79 -2.72
N GLU A 11 -0.26 14.50 -1.53
CA GLU A 11 0.13 15.24 -0.33
C GLU A 11 1.49 14.79 0.18
N LYS A 12 2.08 15.61 1.04
CA LYS A 12 3.34 15.30 1.72
C LYS A 12 3.10 14.12 2.68
N HIS A 13 3.88 13.04 2.54
CA HIS A 13 3.66 11.80 3.27
C HIS A 13 3.85 11.89 4.80
N LEU A 14 4.45 12.98 5.29
CA LEU A 14 4.67 13.25 6.71
C LEU A 14 3.64 14.22 7.31
N THR A 15 2.56 14.56 6.61
CA THR A 15 1.41 15.28 7.21
C THR A 15 0.35 14.29 7.67
N PRO A 16 -0.58 14.67 8.58
CA PRO A 16 -1.70 13.81 8.96
C PRO A 16 -2.49 13.26 7.76
N ASP A 17 -2.75 14.12 6.76
CA ASP A 17 -3.48 13.73 5.56
C ASP A 17 -2.68 12.80 4.63
N GLY A 18 -1.38 13.07 4.44
CA GLY A 18 -0.50 12.17 3.67
C GLY A 18 -0.28 10.82 4.38
N ARG A 19 -0.32 10.81 5.71
CA ARG A 19 -0.29 9.61 6.53
C ARG A 19 -1.58 8.82 6.41
N ALA A 20 -2.73 9.48 6.47
CA ALA A 20 -4.02 8.85 6.26
C ALA A 20 -4.13 8.24 4.86
N ARG A 21 -3.64 8.94 3.84
CA ARG A 21 -3.52 8.42 2.47
C ARG A 21 -2.66 7.16 2.42
N THR A 22 -1.51 7.17 3.09
CA THR A 22 -0.60 6.03 3.12
C THR A 22 -1.26 4.79 3.73
N LEU A 23 -1.97 4.95 4.85
CA LEU A 23 -2.70 3.84 5.50
C LEU A 23 -3.82 3.31 4.59
N ALA A 24 -4.58 4.20 3.94
CA ALA A 24 -5.61 3.81 2.98
C ALA A 24 -5.02 3.01 1.80
N ALA A 25 -3.84 3.40 1.31
CA ALA A 25 -3.13 2.69 0.26
C ALA A 25 -2.72 1.27 0.68
N PHE A 26 -2.24 1.08 1.92
CA PHE A 26 -1.92 -0.27 2.42
C PHE A 26 -3.15 -1.16 2.50
N HIS A 27 -4.26 -0.66 3.06
CA HIS A 27 -5.52 -1.43 3.11
C HIS A 27 -5.96 -1.89 1.72
N LEU A 28 -5.94 -0.99 0.73
CA LEU A 28 -6.34 -1.32 -0.64
C LEU A 28 -5.35 -2.29 -1.32
N ALA A 29 -4.06 -2.10 -1.12
CA ALA A 29 -3.04 -2.95 -1.74
C ALA A 29 -3.00 -4.36 -1.14
N GLN A 30 -3.43 -4.54 0.12
CA GLN A 30 -3.60 -5.85 0.77
C GLN A 30 -4.93 -6.52 0.42
N GLY A 31 -5.89 -5.75 -0.12
CA GLY A 31 -7.27 -6.22 -0.25
C GLY A 31 -7.99 -6.41 1.09
N ASN A 32 -7.41 -5.92 2.20
CA ASN A 32 -7.97 -5.99 3.54
C ASN A 32 -8.42 -4.59 3.98
N THR A 33 -9.72 -4.36 4.00
CA THR A 33 -10.29 -3.06 4.40
C THR A 33 -10.37 -2.87 5.90
N ASP A 34 -10.20 -3.92 6.69
CA ASP A 34 -10.56 -3.86 8.10
C ASP A 34 -9.31 -3.73 8.95
N ASN A 35 -8.28 -4.53 8.66
CA ASN A 35 -7.05 -4.56 9.44
C ASN A 35 -5.80 -4.60 8.54
N LEU A 36 -4.74 -3.92 8.96
CA LEU A 36 -3.42 -4.06 8.32
C LEU A 36 -2.68 -5.22 8.95
N ASP A 37 -2.05 -6.03 8.11
CA ASP A 37 -1.29 -7.21 8.53
C ASP A 37 0.01 -7.37 7.74
N GLY A 38 0.70 -8.49 7.95
CA GLY A 38 1.91 -8.85 7.23
C GLY A 38 1.65 -9.48 5.85
N SER A 39 0.50 -9.27 5.21
CA SER A 39 0.28 -9.77 3.85
C SER A 39 1.13 -9.02 2.83
N GLU A 40 1.44 -9.73 1.74
CA GLU A 40 2.19 -9.16 0.62
C GLU A 40 1.32 -8.23 -0.22
N MET A 41 1.90 -7.11 -0.61
CA MET A 41 1.31 -6.07 -1.45
C MET A 41 2.16 -5.85 -2.68
N ARG A 42 1.54 -5.48 -3.80
CA ARG A 42 2.31 -5.14 -4.99
C ARG A 42 2.90 -3.74 -4.90
N ARG A 43 4.19 -3.61 -5.21
CA ARG A 43 4.90 -2.32 -5.18
C ARG A 43 4.34 -1.31 -6.19
N ASP A 44 3.98 -1.75 -7.39
CA ASP A 44 3.44 -0.89 -8.44
C ASP A 44 2.10 -0.27 -8.01
N VAL A 45 1.21 -1.07 -7.45
CA VAL A 45 -0.06 -0.61 -6.85
C VAL A 45 0.22 0.39 -5.72
N LEU A 46 1.09 0.05 -4.76
CA LEU A 46 1.43 0.96 -3.66
C LEU A 46 2.02 2.28 -4.14
N THR A 47 2.93 2.24 -5.12
CA THR A 47 3.58 3.44 -5.67
C THR A 47 2.58 4.34 -6.41
N ALA A 48 1.52 3.76 -6.96
CA ALA A 48 0.44 4.49 -7.61
C ALA A 48 -0.58 5.09 -6.62
N LEU A 49 -0.76 4.48 -5.44
CA LEU A 49 -1.69 4.99 -4.43
C LEU A 49 -1.02 5.99 -3.47
N MET A 50 0.30 5.86 -3.29
CA MET A 50 1.11 6.70 -2.40
C MET A 50 1.93 7.71 -3.19
N SER A 51 2.47 8.73 -2.51
CA SER A 51 3.48 9.57 -3.16
C SER A 51 4.75 8.75 -3.45
N PRO A 52 5.45 8.96 -4.59
CA PRO A 52 6.65 8.19 -4.91
C PRO A 52 7.74 8.24 -3.83
N SER A 53 7.87 9.38 -3.13
CA SER A 53 8.81 9.54 -2.02
C SER A 53 8.40 8.75 -0.77
N ALA A 54 7.11 8.49 -0.57
CA ALA A 54 6.62 7.73 0.58
C ALA A 54 7.12 6.28 0.54
N VAL A 55 6.96 5.57 -0.57
CA VAL A 55 7.38 4.15 -0.65
C VAL A 55 8.88 4.01 -0.36
N GLY A 56 9.71 4.89 -0.93
CA GLY A 56 11.15 4.92 -0.66
C GLY A 56 11.47 5.23 0.81
N TYR A 57 10.77 6.19 1.41
CA TYR A 57 10.92 6.52 2.83
C TYR A 57 10.56 5.34 3.74
N TRP A 58 9.43 4.69 3.51
CA TRP A 58 8.99 3.54 4.32
C TRP A 58 9.93 2.35 4.24
N LEU A 59 10.51 2.09 3.06
CA LEU A 59 11.58 1.10 2.88
C LEU A 59 12.84 1.50 3.66
N LYS A 60 13.25 2.77 3.59
CA LYS A 60 14.44 3.27 4.31
C LYS A 60 14.27 3.16 5.83
N MET A 61 13.06 3.39 6.34
CA MET A 61 12.75 3.29 7.78
C MET A 61 12.60 1.84 8.27
N GLY A 62 12.65 0.84 7.39
CA GLY A 62 12.44 -0.56 7.75
C GLY A 62 11.00 -0.91 8.12
N TRP A 63 10.04 -0.07 7.75
CA TRP A 63 8.61 -0.30 7.98
C TRP A 63 7.97 -1.13 6.85
N LEU A 64 8.56 -1.06 5.66
CA LEU A 64 8.30 -1.96 4.55
C LEU A 64 9.55 -2.77 4.25
N GLU A 65 9.35 -3.99 3.79
CA GLU A 65 10.42 -4.82 3.24
C GLU A 65 10.04 -5.36 1.86
N LYS A 66 11.05 -5.72 1.07
CA LYS A 66 10.89 -6.42 -0.20
C LYS A 66 10.89 -7.92 0.09
N THR A 67 9.85 -8.63 -0.29
CA THR A 67 9.74 -10.07 -0.03
C THR A 67 10.22 -10.89 -1.23
N ARG A 68 9.46 -10.90 -2.32
CA ARG A 68 9.75 -11.65 -3.54
C ARG A 68 9.37 -10.89 -4.80
N LYS A 69 9.79 -11.38 -5.97
CA LYS A 69 9.34 -10.87 -7.27
C LYS A 69 8.43 -11.90 -7.94
N ILE A 70 7.38 -11.43 -8.59
CA ILE A 70 6.45 -12.22 -9.40
C ILE A 70 6.43 -11.57 -10.78
N GLY A 71 7.08 -12.21 -11.75
CA GLY A 71 7.42 -11.58 -13.04
C GLY A 71 8.23 -10.29 -12.81
N ALA A 72 7.78 -9.19 -13.41
CA ALA A 72 8.38 -7.86 -13.23
C ALA A 72 7.95 -7.15 -11.92
N THR A 73 6.96 -7.68 -11.20
CA THR A 73 6.35 -7.02 -10.04
C THR A 73 7.11 -7.38 -8.76
N GLN A 74 7.61 -6.36 -8.05
CA GLN A 74 8.16 -6.53 -6.71
C GLN A 74 7.03 -6.58 -5.68
N MET A 75 7.00 -7.62 -4.86
CA MET A 75 6.13 -7.70 -3.68
C MET A 75 6.78 -7.03 -2.48
N LEU A 76 5.97 -6.35 -1.68
CA LEU A 76 6.34 -5.67 -0.44
C LEU A 76 5.49 -6.19 0.72
N ARG A 77 5.96 -6.05 1.95
CA ARG A 77 5.21 -6.40 3.15
C ARG A 77 5.46 -5.38 4.26
N LEU A 78 4.45 -5.14 5.11
CA LEU A 78 4.64 -4.40 6.37
C LEU A 78 5.42 -5.26 7.37
N THR A 79 6.51 -4.71 7.91
CA THR A 79 7.26 -5.36 9.00
C THR A 79 6.51 -5.22 10.32
N GLY A 80 6.96 -5.91 11.38
CA GLY A 80 6.41 -5.70 12.73
C GLY A 80 6.49 -4.23 13.17
N LEU A 81 7.61 -3.55 12.87
CA LEU A 81 7.77 -2.11 13.11
C LEU A 81 6.80 -1.28 12.27
N GLY A 82 6.56 -1.66 11.02
CA GLY A 82 5.59 -1.01 10.14
C GLY A 82 4.16 -1.12 10.66
N LEU A 83 3.75 -2.29 11.14
CA LEU A 83 2.43 -2.53 11.73
C LEU A 83 2.23 -1.70 13.00
N GLN A 84 3.20 -1.72 13.91
CA GLN A 84 3.16 -0.89 15.12
C GLN A 84 3.09 0.60 14.77
N THR A 85 3.85 1.02 13.77
CA THR A 85 3.88 2.40 13.28
C THR A 85 2.54 2.83 12.66
N CYS A 86 1.82 1.92 12.00
CA CYS A 86 0.46 2.16 11.52
C CYS A 86 -0.54 2.26 12.68
N SER A 87 -0.48 1.31 13.62
CA SER A 87 -1.34 1.28 14.81
C SER A 87 -1.19 2.55 15.65
N ASN A 88 0.04 2.95 15.97
CA ASN A 88 0.33 4.19 16.72
C ASN A 88 -0.19 5.44 16.01
N SER A 89 -0.13 5.45 14.67
CA SER A 89 -0.61 6.58 13.87
C SER A 89 -2.13 6.71 13.92
N LEU A 90 -2.86 5.59 13.90
CA LEU A 90 -4.33 5.57 14.05
C LEU A 90 -4.78 5.87 15.49
N ALA A 91 -3.99 5.44 16.48
CA ALA A 91 -4.29 5.65 17.90
C ALA A 91 -3.95 7.07 18.40
N GLY A 92 -3.40 7.94 17.55
CA GLY A 92 -3.00 9.30 17.98
C GLY A 92 -1.68 9.37 18.75
N ILE A 93 -0.93 8.27 18.82
CA ILE A 93 0.28 8.13 19.66
C ILE A 93 1.55 8.54 18.86
N ALA A 94 1.47 8.62 17.54
CA ALA A 94 2.61 8.99 16.69
C ALA A 94 2.77 10.52 16.57
N PRO A 95 4.02 11.03 16.36
CA PRO A 95 4.27 12.45 16.11
C PRO A 95 3.48 13.02 14.94
N VAL A 96 3.16 12.17 13.97
CA VAL A 96 2.23 12.46 12.88
C VAL A 96 1.18 11.35 12.88
N SER A 97 0.01 11.68 13.40
CA SER A 97 -1.13 10.77 13.50
C SER A 97 -2.07 10.94 12.32
N ALA A 98 -2.74 9.86 11.95
CA ALA A 98 -3.78 9.84 10.91
C ALA A 98 -5.13 9.65 11.58
N TYR A 99 -6.13 10.41 11.16
CA TYR A 99 -7.46 10.27 11.70
C TYR A 99 -8.24 9.17 10.97
N PRO A 100 -8.88 8.22 11.67
CA PRO A 100 -9.56 7.06 11.06
C PRO A 100 -10.57 7.45 9.97
N GLU A 101 -11.36 8.50 10.18
CA GLU A 101 -12.33 9.01 9.22
C GLU A 101 -11.66 9.56 7.95
N THR A 102 -10.48 10.16 8.09
CA THR A 102 -9.68 10.60 6.94
C THR A 102 -9.15 9.40 6.17
N VAL A 103 -8.70 8.34 6.85
CA VAL A 103 -8.28 7.09 6.19
C VAL A 103 -9.43 6.47 5.39
N MET A 104 -10.62 6.38 5.99
CA MET A 104 -11.82 5.87 5.32
C MET A 104 -12.18 6.70 4.08
N ASN A 105 -12.13 8.03 4.18
CA ASN A 105 -12.42 8.91 3.05
C ASN A 105 -11.40 8.75 1.91
N LYS A 106 -10.09 8.68 2.22
CA LYS A 106 -9.05 8.43 1.21
C LYS A 106 -9.27 7.07 0.54
N ARG A 107 -9.58 6.04 1.32
CA ARG A 107 -9.89 4.71 0.79
C ARG A 107 -11.08 4.74 -0.16
N ARG A 108 -12.15 5.47 0.19
CA ARG A 108 -13.32 5.64 -0.68
C ARG A 108 -12.93 6.31 -2.00
N PHE A 109 -12.20 7.41 -1.97
CA PHE A 109 -11.77 8.10 -3.19
C PHE A 109 -10.84 7.26 -4.07
N MET A 110 -9.95 6.46 -3.48
CA MET A 110 -9.06 5.57 -4.21
C MET A 110 -9.77 4.33 -4.79
N SER A 111 -10.88 3.89 -4.19
CA SER A 111 -11.65 2.73 -4.68
C SER A 111 -12.76 3.10 -5.65
N GLN A 112 -13.39 4.25 -5.47
CA GLN A 112 -14.59 4.67 -6.21
C GLN A 112 -14.35 5.90 -7.10
N GLY A 113 -13.22 6.59 -6.93
CA GLY A 113 -12.94 7.84 -7.61
C GLY A 113 -13.44 9.07 -6.85
N GLY A 114 -13.12 10.24 -7.39
CA GLY A 114 -13.47 11.54 -6.86
C GLY A 114 -12.94 12.66 -7.75
N PRO A 115 -13.18 13.93 -7.39
CA PRO A 115 -12.67 15.06 -8.16
C PRO A 115 -11.15 14.95 -8.38
N GLY A 116 -10.70 15.08 -9.63
CA GLY A 116 -9.28 15.03 -9.98
C GLY A 116 -8.60 13.66 -9.83
N HIS A 117 -9.36 12.56 -9.74
CA HIS A 117 -8.80 11.21 -9.72
C HIS A 117 -8.89 10.55 -11.10
N THR A 118 -7.85 9.80 -11.46
CA THR A 118 -7.74 9.07 -12.72
C THR A 118 -7.87 7.58 -12.47
N LYS A 119 -8.73 6.90 -13.22
CA LYS A 119 -8.89 5.44 -13.15
C LYS A 119 -7.66 4.74 -13.72
N THR A 120 -7.12 3.77 -13.01
CA THR A 120 -5.97 2.97 -13.43
C THR A 120 -6.21 1.50 -13.13
N THR A 121 -5.98 0.67 -14.13
CA THR A 121 -6.13 -0.79 -14.04
C THR A 121 -4.75 -1.42 -13.99
N PHE A 122 -4.54 -2.33 -13.04
CA PHE A 122 -3.28 -3.04 -12.89
C PHE A 122 -3.41 -4.46 -13.47
N PRO A 123 -2.38 -4.97 -14.17
CA PRO A 123 -2.38 -6.33 -14.69
C PRO A 123 -2.49 -7.33 -13.55
N ASP A 124 -3.14 -8.47 -13.74
CA ASP A 124 -3.15 -9.51 -12.72
C ASP A 124 -1.74 -10.05 -12.46
N LEU A 125 -1.51 -10.56 -11.25
CA LEU A 125 -0.27 -11.26 -10.97
C LEU A 125 -0.23 -12.53 -11.84
N PRO A 126 0.88 -12.80 -12.55
CA PRO A 126 1.00 -14.06 -13.26
C PRO A 126 0.93 -15.21 -12.26
N GLU A 127 0.30 -16.32 -12.68
CA GLU A 127 0.24 -17.53 -11.86
C GLU A 127 1.67 -17.99 -11.54
N ILE A 128 1.94 -18.23 -10.26
CA ILE A 128 3.19 -18.86 -9.85
C ILE A 128 2.97 -20.35 -9.98
N HIS A 129 3.51 -20.98 -11.01
CA HIS A 129 3.63 -22.44 -11.04
C HIS A 129 4.71 -22.84 -10.04
N ILE A 130 4.25 -23.24 -8.86
CA ILE A 130 5.10 -23.85 -7.83
C ILE A 130 5.11 -25.35 -8.14
N ASP A 131 6.29 -25.93 -8.34
CA ASP A 131 6.37 -27.39 -8.39
C ASP A 131 6.11 -28.00 -6.98
N ASN A 132 5.93 -29.32 -6.90
CA ASN A 132 5.72 -30.02 -5.64
C ASN A 132 6.89 -29.89 -4.64
N SER A 133 7.98 -29.22 -5.00
CA SER A 133 9.12 -28.93 -4.12
C SER A 133 9.09 -27.53 -3.51
N GLY A 134 8.09 -26.70 -3.84
CA GLY A 134 8.00 -25.33 -3.34
C GLY A 134 8.90 -24.35 -4.08
N THR A 135 9.53 -24.77 -5.18
CA THR A 135 10.45 -23.93 -5.96
C THR A 135 9.67 -23.25 -7.08
N PRO A 136 9.80 -21.91 -7.26
CA PRO A 136 9.19 -21.23 -8.39
C PRO A 136 9.82 -21.72 -9.69
N LEU A 137 9.03 -22.26 -10.61
CA LEU A 137 9.49 -22.57 -11.96
C LEU A 137 9.67 -21.24 -12.70
N SER A 138 10.91 -20.90 -13.03
CA SER A 138 11.21 -19.80 -13.94
C SER A 138 10.70 -20.17 -15.34
N THR A 139 9.67 -19.46 -15.82
CA THR A 139 9.34 -19.41 -17.26
C THR A 139 10.43 -18.70 -18.04
#